data_AF-A0A5C6S8S6-F1
#
_entry.id   AF-A0A5C6S8S6-F1
#
_cell.length_a   1.000
_cell.length_b   1.000
_cell.length_c   1.000
_cell.angle_alpha   90.00
_cell.angle_beta   90.00
_cell.angle_gamma   90.00
#
_symmetry.space_group_name_H-M   'P 1'
#
loop_
_entity.id
_entity.type
_entity.pdbx_description
1 polymer ?
#
loop_
_entity_poly.entity_id
_entity_poly.type
_entity_poly.pdbx_seq_one_letter_code
_entity_poly.pdbx_strand_id
1 'polypeptide(L)' 'MPDGLGPTSRAPLCRECLDWSEHRAHLAGRLGRAMLARMVELGWARRQQGSRVIRFTRDGETRFSAMFSG' A
#
# COMPACT_ATOMS: atom_id res chain seq x y z
N MET A 1 4.79 22.15 26.16
CA MET A 1 4.18 21.10 25.31
C MET A 1 3.81 21.72 23.97
N PRO A 2 4.54 21.46 22.88
CA PRO A 2 4.11 21.84 21.53
C PRO A 2 3.40 20.64 20.87
N ASP A 3 2.23 20.89 20.29
CA ASP A 3 1.40 19.87 19.64
C ASP A 3 2.09 19.34 18.37
N GLY A 4 2.67 18.15 18.51
CA GLY A 4 3.58 17.53 17.55
C GLY A 4 2.89 16.89 16.36
N LEU A 5 2.50 17.69 15.36
CA LEU A 5 2.18 17.20 14.02
C LEU A 5 2.94 18.05 12.98
N GLY A 6 4.10 17.54 12.55
CA GLY A 6 4.86 18.06 11.42
C GLY A 6 4.04 18.13 10.12
N PRO A 7 4.58 18.75 9.06
CA PRO A 7 3.81 19.24 7.92
C PRO A 7 2.86 18.16 7.36
N THR A 8 1.57 18.49 7.34
CA THR A 8 0.52 17.64 6.78
C THR A 8 0.84 17.38 5.31
N SER A 9 1.32 16.18 5.00
CA SER A 9 1.59 15.80 3.63
C SER A 9 0.31 16.01 2.79
N ARG A 10 0.35 16.91 1.80
CA ARG A 10 -0.76 17.29 0.88
C ARG A 10 -1.31 16.13 0.03
N ALA A 11 -0.90 14.90 0.29
CA ALA A 11 -1.37 13.74 -0.45
C ALA A 11 -2.87 13.51 -0.16
N PRO A 12 -3.72 13.27 -1.17
CA PRO A 12 -5.13 12.97 -0.97
C PRO A 12 -5.31 11.70 -0.11
N LEU A 13 -6.46 11.58 0.55
CA LEU A 13 -6.79 10.40 1.35
C LEU A 13 -6.77 9.14 0.49
N CYS A 14 -7.53 9.16 -0.61
CA CYS A 14 -7.65 8.10 -1.59
C CYS A 14 -7.72 8.76 -2.98
N ARG A 15 -7.03 8.20 -3.96
CA ARG A 15 -7.19 8.53 -5.38
C ARG A 15 -6.87 7.30 -6.21
N GLU A 16 -7.45 7.23 -7.39
CA GLU A 16 -6.90 6.38 -8.43
C GLU A 16 -5.55 6.97 -8.91
N CYS A 17 -4.55 6.11 -9.09
CA CYS A 17 -3.40 6.44 -9.92
C CYS A 17 -3.35 5.46 -11.08
N LEU A 18 -3.42 6.01 -12.29
CA LEU A 18 -3.25 5.25 -13.52
C LEU A 18 -1.78 4.83 -13.64
N ASP A 19 -1.54 3.53 -13.71
CA ASP A 19 -0.24 3.00 -14.14
C ASP A 19 -0.21 2.97 -15.68
N TRP A 20 0.61 3.83 -16.27
CA TRP A 20 0.74 3.96 -17.72
C TRP A 20 1.36 2.72 -18.38
N SER A 21 2.04 1.86 -17.62
CA SER A 21 2.64 0.63 -18.16
C SER A 21 1.66 -0.55 -18.14
N GLU A 22 0.79 -0.63 -17.13
CA GLU A 22 -0.16 -1.74 -17.00
C GLU A 22 -1.58 -1.38 -17.45
N HIS A 23 -1.86 -0.11 -17.74
CA HIS A 23 -3.21 0.43 -17.98
C HIS A 23 -4.22 0.04 -16.89
N ARG A 24 -3.74 -0.04 -15.64
CA ARG A 24 -4.55 -0.40 -14.47
C ARG A 24 -4.65 0.76 -13.49
N ALA A 25 -5.83 0.93 -12.92
CA ALA A 25 -6.06 1.87 -11.84
C ALA A 25 -5.54 1.28 -10.53
N HIS A 26 -4.61 1.98 -9.88
CA HIS A 26 -4.06 1.58 -8.58
C HIS A 26 -4.58 2.49 -7.48
N LEU A 27 -4.66 1.96 -6.26
CA LEU A 27 -5.04 2.72 -5.08
C LEU A 27 -3.87 3.57 -4.57
N ALA A 28 -3.95 4.88 -4.77
CA ALA A 28 -2.98 5.85 -4.29
C ALA A 28 -3.54 6.74 -3.18
N GLY A 29 -2.66 7.54 -2.59
CA GLY A 29 -2.97 8.41 -1.46
C GLY A 29 -2.53 7.81 -0.13
N ARG A 30 -3.00 8.41 0.96
CA ARG A 30 -2.65 7.97 2.32
C ARG A 30 -3.20 6.57 2.63
N LEU A 31 -4.39 6.24 2.13
CA LEU A 31 -5.01 4.93 2.31
C LEU A 31 -4.17 3.81 1.69
N GLY A 32 -3.80 3.94 0.41
CA GLY A 32 -2.98 2.92 -0.26
C GLY A 32 -1.63 2.69 0.43
N ARG A 33 -1.00 3.77 0.94
CA ARG A 33 0.23 3.65 1.74
C ARG A 33 0.00 2.93 3.07
N ALA A 34 -1.08 3.25 3.79
CA ALA A 34 -1.41 2.61 5.06
C ALA A 34 -1.73 1.13 4.88
N MET A 35 -2.47 0.77 3.81
CA MET A 35 -2.75 -0.63 3.48
C MET A 35 -1.46 -1.41 3.18
N LEU A 36 -0.57 -0.85 2.36
CA LEU A 36 0.72 -1.48 2.08
C LEU A 36 1.57 -1.64 3.34
N ALA A 37 1.64 -0.61 4.19
CA ALA A 37 2.35 -0.69 5.47
C ALA A 37 1.79 -1.84 6.34
N ARG A 38 0.47 -1.93 6.45
CA ARG A 38 -0.20 -2.98 7.21
C ARG A 38 0.08 -4.38 6.66
N MET A 39 0.04 -4.57 5.34
CA MET A 39 0.37 -5.84 4.70
C MET A 39 1.83 -6.26 4.95
N VAL A 40 2.76 -5.29 5.00
CA VAL A 40 4.16 -5.57 5.34
C VAL A 40 4.30 -5.96 6.81
N GLU A 41 3.69 -5.20 7.73
CA GLU A 41 3.67 -5.52 9.17
C GLU A 41 3.11 -6.92 9.46
N LEU A 42 2.01 -7.28 8.78
CA LEU A 42 1.35 -8.58 8.94
C LEU A 42 2.11 -9.77 8.35
N GLY A 43 3.22 -9.54 7.62
CA GLY A 43 3.93 -10.63 6.98
C GLY A 43 3.45 -11.00 5.58
N TRP A 44 2.44 -10.31 5.06
CA TRP A 44 1.80 -10.70 3.80
C TRP A 44 2.62 -10.29 2.58
N ALA A 45 3.32 -9.16 2.69
CA ALA A 45 4.14 -8.62 1.61
C ALA A 45 5.51 -8.15 2.08
N ARG A 46 6.47 -8.11 1.17
CA ARG A 46 7.84 -7.62 1.39
C ARG A 46 8.29 -6.75 0.23
N ARG A 47 9.05 -5.69 0.54
CA ARG A 47 9.71 -4.86 -0.46
C ARG A 47 10.99 -5.57 -0.92
N GLN A 48 11.18 -5.67 -2.22
CA GLN A 48 12.46 -6.13 -2.77
C GLN A 48 13.48 -5.00 -2.67
N GLN A 49 14.63 -5.27 -2.04
CA GLN A 49 15.69 -4.26 -1.89
C GLN A 49 16.16 -3.73 -3.25
N GLY A 50 16.38 -2.42 -3.34
CA GLY A 50 16.80 -1.75 -4.57
C GLY A 50 15.72 -1.65 -5.67
N SER A 51 14.47 -2.05 -5.39
CA SER A 51 13.40 -2.08 -6.38
C SER A 51 12.09 -1.49 -5.83
N ARG A 52 11.19 -1.09 -6.74
CA ARG A 52 9.80 -0.73 -6.44
C ARG A 52 8.87 -1.95 -6.33
N VAL A 53 9.40 -3.15 -6.54
CA VAL A 53 8.65 -4.40 -6.51
C VAL A 53 8.23 -4.76 -5.08
N ILE A 54 6.95 -5.08 -4.93
CA ILE A 54 6.37 -5.69 -3.74
C ILE A 54 6.10 -7.16 -4.06
N ARG A 55 6.64 -8.07 -3.25
CA ARG A 55 6.35 -9.51 -3.35
C ARG A 55 5.44 -9.93 -2.21
N PHE A 56 4.38 -10.64 -2.55
CA PHE A 56 3.59 -11.34 -1.55
C PHE A 56 4.29 -12.63 -1.11
N THR A 57 4.05 -13.01 0.13
CA THR A 57 4.31 -14.37 0.61
C THR A 57 3.14 -15.27 0.21
N ARG A 58 3.34 -16.59 0.15
CA ARG A 58 2.26 -17.53 -0.19
C ARG A 58 1.07 -17.41 0.78
N ASP A 59 1.34 -17.35 2.08
CA ASP A 59 0.31 -17.14 3.11
C ASP A 59 -0.33 -15.74 2.99
N GLY A 60 0.47 -14.73 2.65
CA GLY A 60 0.00 -13.37 2.39
C GLY A 60 -1.00 -13.27 1.24
N GLU A 61 -0.71 -13.93 0.11
CA GLU A 61 -1.63 -14.04 -1.03
C GLU A 61 -2.96 -14.66 -0.62
N THR A 62 -2.92 -15.81 0.07
CA THR A 62 -4.16 -16.48 0.54
C THR A 62 -4.99 -15.60 1.45
N ARG A 63 -4.36 -14.93 2.44
CA ARG A 63 -5.07 -14.05 3.38
C ARG A 63 -5.59 -12.77 2.71
N PHE A 64 -4.82 -12.20 1.79
CA PHE A 64 -5.24 -11.05 1.02
C PHE A 64 -6.48 -11.41 0.18
N SER A 65 -6.42 -12.50 -0.59
CA SER A 65 -7.58 -12.96 -1.35
C SER A 65 -8.78 -13.21 -0.44
N ALA A 66 -8.62 -13.92 0.69
CA ALA A 66 -9.73 -14.16 1.62
C ALA A 66 -10.38 -12.87 2.15
N MET A 67 -9.63 -11.78 2.32
CA MET A 67 -10.14 -10.50 2.82
C MET A 67 -10.83 -9.65 1.73
N PHE A 68 -10.45 -9.80 0.47
CA PHE A 68 -10.87 -8.90 -0.63
C PHE A 68 -11.65 -9.59 -1.77
N SER A 69 -11.90 -10.90 -1.72
CA SER A 69 -12.64 -11.64 -2.78
C SER A 69 -14.17 -11.47 -2.69
N GLY A 70 -14.65 -10.28 -2.31
CA GLY A 70 -16.07 -9.93 -2.28
C GLY A 70 -16.58 -9.45 -3.62
#